data_AF-A0A5R8PD80-F1
#
_entry.id   AF-A0A5R8PD80-F1
#
_cell.length_a   1.000
_cell.length_b   1.000
_cell.length_c   1.000
_cell.angle_alpha   90.00
_cell.angle_beta   90.00
_cell.angle_gamma   90.00
#
_symmetry.space_group_name_H-M   'P 1'
#
loop_
_entity.id
_entity.type
_entity.pdbx_description
1 polymer ?
#
loop_
_entity_poly.entity_id
_entity_poly.type
_entity_poly.pdbx_seq_one_letter_code
_entity_poly.pdbx_strand_id
1 'polypeptide(L)'
;MGDDRADSPAEGTGPAGAGQRRIEPFGGPGRALLGAARGVLWWFNSVLGGKDYERYVAHLRRKHPGCPIPSEREYWRERHAEADRNPANRCC
;
A
#
# COMPACT_ATOMS: atom_id res chain seq x y z
N MET A 1 -12.35 70.59 8.12
CA MET A 1 -12.22 69.67 9.27
C MET A 1 -12.92 68.38 8.87
N GLY A 2 -12.16 67.29 8.70
CA GLY A 2 -12.61 65.98 8.20
C GLY A 2 -12.23 65.76 6.73
N ASP A 3 -10.95 65.82 6.35
CA ASP A 3 -9.90 64.79 6.48
C ASP A 3 -10.09 63.61 5.51
N ASP A 4 -9.29 63.70 4.44
CA ASP A 4 -8.50 62.65 3.78
C ASP A 4 -9.15 61.33 3.36
N ARG A 5 -9.56 61.34 2.08
CA ARG A 5 -9.37 60.20 1.18
C ARG A 5 -7.87 60.06 0.88
N ALA A 6 -7.18 59.23 1.66
CA ALA A 6 -5.87 58.70 1.31
C ALA A 6 -5.96 57.21 0.96
N ASP A 7 -5.27 56.91 -0.13
CA ASP A 7 -5.11 55.67 -0.86
C ASP A 7 -4.26 54.62 -0.10
N SER A 8 -4.73 53.36 -0.07
CA SER A 8 -4.02 52.05 -0.20
C SER A 8 -2.70 51.75 0.56
N PRO A 9 -2.18 50.50 0.56
CA PRO A 9 -2.78 49.16 0.67
C PRO A 9 -2.04 48.25 1.70
N ALA A 10 -2.33 46.95 1.64
CA ALA A 10 -1.41 45.82 1.90
C ALA A 10 -1.29 45.23 3.33
N GLU A 11 -1.84 44.01 3.40
CA GLU A 11 -1.18 42.82 3.96
C GLU A 11 -0.98 42.71 5.47
N GLY A 12 -1.73 41.78 6.08
CA GLY A 12 -1.56 41.38 7.46
C GLY A 12 -1.97 39.93 7.68
N THR A 13 -1.05 39.04 7.31
CA THR A 13 -0.74 37.80 8.05
C THR A 13 -1.84 36.74 8.14
N GLY A 14 -1.70 35.73 7.28
CA GLY A 14 -2.47 34.49 7.29
C GLY A 14 -2.35 33.68 8.60
N PRO A 15 -3.18 32.63 8.74
CA PRO A 15 -3.42 31.96 10.01
C PRO A 15 -2.17 31.29 10.57
N ALA A 16 -1.96 31.52 11.87
CA ALA A 16 -1.01 30.83 12.72
C ALA A 16 -1.03 29.32 12.44
N GLY A 17 0.10 28.83 11.92
CA GLY A 17 0.26 27.51 11.38
C GLY A 17 -0.12 26.41 12.37
N ALA A 18 -0.97 25.51 11.89
CA ALA A 18 -1.04 24.15 12.39
C ALA A 18 0.39 23.60 12.47
N GLY A 19 0.81 23.24 13.68
CA GLY A 19 2.10 22.61 13.94
C GLY A 19 2.24 21.36 13.09
N GLN A 20 2.91 21.52 11.96
CA GLN A 20 3.29 20.44 11.07
C GLN A 20 4.26 19.58 11.88
N ARG A 21 3.75 18.46 12.42
CA ARG A 21 4.59 17.44 13.03
C ARG A 21 5.50 16.90 11.95
N ARG A 22 6.67 17.52 11.84
CA ARG A 22 7.78 17.03 11.05
C ARG A 22 8.19 15.69 11.64
N ILE A 23 7.69 14.64 11.01
CA ILE A 23 8.19 13.28 11.20
C ILE A 23 9.59 13.26 10.61
N GLU A 24 10.58 13.62 11.44
CA GLU A 24 11.99 13.45 11.12
C GLU A 24 12.31 11.95 11.08
N PRO A 25 12.73 11.38 9.94
CA PRO A 25 13.16 10.00 9.89
C PRO A 25 14.58 9.91 10.46
N PHE A 26 14.73 9.96 11.78
CA PHE A 26 15.94 9.48 12.44
C PHE A 26 15.95 7.96 12.40
N GLY A 27 16.29 7.45 11.22
CA GLY A 27 16.55 6.06 11.01
C GLY A 27 17.80 5.89 10.19
N GLY A 28 18.83 5.33 10.83
CA GLY A 28 20.04 4.89 10.15
C GLY A 28 19.72 3.99 8.95
N PRO A 29 20.72 3.62 8.14
CA PRO A 29 20.53 2.96 6.84
C PRO A 29 19.61 1.73 6.94
N GLY A 30 19.62 1.00 8.05
CA GLY A 30 18.69 -0.10 8.32
C GLY A 30 17.20 0.30 8.32
N ARG A 31 16.82 1.41 8.96
CA ARG A 31 15.41 1.86 9.00
C ARG A 31 14.95 2.42 7.66
N ALA A 32 15.85 3.06 6.90
CA ALA A 32 15.58 3.47 5.53
C ALA A 32 15.37 2.26 4.61
N LEU A 33 16.21 1.22 4.74
CA LEU A 33 16.06 -0.04 4.01
C LEU A 33 14.77 -0.79 4.38
N LEU A 34 14.41 -0.84 5.67
CA LEU A 34 13.12 -1.38 6.14
C LEU A 34 11.94 -0.58 5.57
N GLY A 35 12.04 0.75 5.51
CA GLY A 35 11.03 1.62 4.89
C GLY A 35 10.86 1.34 3.40
N ALA A 36 11.98 1.21 2.67
CA ALA A 36 11.99 0.88 1.25
C ALA A 36 11.41 -0.52 0.99
N ALA A 37 11.83 -1.54 1.75
CA ALA A 37 11.30 -2.90 1.64
C ALA A 37 9.78 -2.94 1.92
N ARG A 38 9.30 -2.16 2.90
CA ARG A 38 7.86 -2.04 3.18
C ARG A 38 7.09 -1.36 2.04
N GLY A 39 7.68 -0.34 1.41
CA GLY A 39 7.11 0.32 0.23
C GLY A 39 7.03 -0.60 -0.97
N VAL A 40 8.08 -1.39 -1.22
CA VAL A 40 8.11 -2.44 -2.24
C VAL A 40 7.03 -3.49 -1.97
N LEU A 41 6.94 -4.03 -0.76
CA LEU A 41 5.89 -4.98 -0.37
C LEU A 41 4.48 -4.40 -0.56
N TRP A 42 4.26 -3.14 -0.19
CA TRP A 42 2.98 -2.47 -0.42
C TRP A 42 2.66 -2.30 -1.90
N TRP A 43 3.65 -1.95 -2.72
CA TRP A 43 3.51 -1.83 -4.17
C TRP A 43 3.19 -3.17 -4.82
N PHE A 44 3.92 -4.23 -4.47
CA PHE A 44 3.64 -5.61 -4.93
C PHE A 44 2.23 -6.06 -4.51
N ASN A 45 1.83 -5.73 -3.29
CA ASN A 45 0.49 -6.02 -2.78
C ASN A 45 -0.60 -5.28 -3.57
N SER A 46 -0.36 -4.01 -3.92
CA SER A 46 -1.32 -3.14 -4.60
C SER A 46 -1.41 -3.38 -6.11
N VAL A 47 -0.27 -3.60 -6.78
CA VAL A 47 -0.18 -3.68 -8.25
C VAL A 47 -0.33 -5.11 -8.76
N LEU A 48 0.34 -6.07 -8.13
CA LEU A 48 0.34 -7.47 -8.57
C LEU A 48 -0.72 -8.32 -7.85
N GLY A 49 -1.45 -7.72 -6.91
CA GLY A 49 -2.44 -8.44 -6.12
C GLY A 49 -1.80 -9.49 -5.22
N GLY A 50 -0.63 -9.19 -4.65
CA GLY A 50 0.18 -10.08 -3.78
C GLY A 50 -0.52 -10.64 -2.53
N LYS A 51 -1.83 -10.42 -2.40
CA LYS A 51 -2.73 -11.08 -1.45
C LYS A 51 -3.40 -12.34 -2.05
N ASP A 52 -2.80 -12.99 -3.04
CA ASP A 52 -3.46 -14.13 -3.70
C ASP A 52 -3.81 -15.24 -2.71
N TYR A 53 -2.94 -15.53 -1.75
CA TYR A 53 -3.24 -16.46 -0.67
C TYR A 53 -4.39 -15.96 0.22
N GLU A 54 -4.38 -14.71 0.67
CA GLU A 54 -5.49 -14.15 1.49
C GLU A 54 -6.83 -14.16 0.72
N ARG A 55 -6.80 -13.86 -0.58
CA ARG A 55 -7.95 -13.91 -1.48
C ARG A 55 -8.46 -15.35 -1.62
N TYR A 56 -7.55 -16.31 -1.80
CA TYR A 56 -7.87 -17.74 -1.84
C TYR A 56 -8.48 -18.22 -0.52
N VAL A 57 -7.92 -17.82 0.63
CA VAL A 57 -8.46 -18.12 1.96
C VAL A 57 -9.84 -17.50 2.16
N ALA A 58 -10.02 -16.24 1.80
CA ALA A 58 -11.31 -15.57 1.87
C ALA A 58 -12.35 -16.26 0.97
N HIS A 59 -11.93 -16.73 -0.21
CA HIS A 59 -12.75 -17.52 -1.11
C HIS A 59 -13.13 -18.86 -0.50
N LEU A 60 -12.17 -19.60 0.07
CA LEU A 60 -12.42 -20.88 0.73
C LEU A 60 -13.36 -20.72 1.91
N ARG A 61 -13.14 -19.71 2.77
CA ARG A 61 -14.02 -19.46 3.91
C ARG A 61 -15.46 -19.14 3.48
N ARG A 62 -15.65 -18.50 2.32
CA ARG A 62 -16.97 -18.18 1.77
C ARG A 62 -17.65 -19.38 1.10
N LYS A 63 -16.91 -20.19 0.34
CA LYS A 63 -17.48 -21.31 -0.45
C LYS A 63 -17.44 -22.67 0.27
N HIS A 64 -16.48 -22.86 1.15
CA HIS A 64 -16.16 -24.13 1.81
C HIS A 64 -15.81 -23.90 3.30
N PRO A 65 -16.80 -23.51 4.13
CA PRO A 65 -16.57 -23.16 5.54
C PRO A 65 -16.08 -24.33 6.42
N GLY A 66 -16.10 -25.57 5.92
CA GLY A 66 -15.65 -26.77 6.65
C GLY A 66 -14.38 -27.42 6.12
N CYS A 67 -13.77 -26.90 5.05
CA CYS A 67 -12.53 -27.46 4.51
C CYS A 67 -11.31 -26.92 5.27
N PRO A 68 -10.30 -27.76 5.55
CA PRO A 68 -9.04 -27.28 6.09
C PRO A 68 -8.38 -26.32 5.11
N ILE A 69 -7.95 -25.17 5.61
CA ILE A 69 -7.24 -24.17 4.82
C ILE A 69 -5.79 -24.64 4.67
N PRO A 70 -5.30 -24.90 3.44
CA PRO A 70 -3.92 -25.31 3.23
C PRO A 70 -2.97 -24.18 3.63
N SER A 71 -1.76 -24.53 4.08
CA SER A 71 -0.74 -23.51 4.40
C SER A 71 -0.31 -22.76 3.13
N GLU A 72 0.19 -21.53 3.30
CA GLU A 72 0.62 -20.69 2.17
C GLU A 72 1.65 -21.41 1.27
N ARG A 73 2.58 -22.16 1.87
CA ARG A 73 3.58 -22.94 1.12
C ARG A 73 2.96 -24.07 0.30
N GLU A 74 1.94 -24.75 0.85
CA GLU A 74 1.22 -25.80 0.14
C GLU A 74 0.42 -25.24 -1.03
N TYR A 75 -0.26 -24.10 -0.81
CA TYR A 75 -0.95 -23.37 -1.86
C TYR A 75 -0.02 -23.02 -3.03
N TRP A 76 1.15 -22.43 -2.76
CA TRP A 76 2.11 -22.10 -3.81
C TRP A 76 2.66 -23.33 -4.51
N ARG A 77 2.97 -24.39 -3.76
CA ARG A 77 3.45 -25.65 -4.35
C ARG A 77 2.42 -26.26 -5.30
N GLU A 78 1.17 -26.35 -4.87
CA GLU A 78 0.09 -26.91 -5.67
C GLU A 78 -0.20 -26.05 -6.90
N ARG A 79 -0.22 -24.72 -6.74
CA ARG A 79 -0.38 -23.77 -7.84
C ARG A 79 0.73 -23.89 -8.90
N HIS A 80 1.98 -24.03 -8.46
CA HIS A 80 3.10 -24.26 -9.38
C HIS A 80 3.01 -25.63 -10.04
N ALA A 81 2.64 -26.68 -9.30
CA ALA A 81 2.43 -28.01 -9.87
C ALA A 81 1.25 -28.06 -10.84
N GLU A 82 0.21 -27.24 -10.64
CA GLU A 82 -0.89 -27.08 -11.59
C GLU A 82 -0.44 -26.32 -12.85
N ALA A 83 0.35 -25.25 -12.69
CA ALA A 83 0.93 -24.52 -13.82
C ALA A 83 1.89 -25.38 -14.65
N ASP A 84 2.65 -26.27 -14.01
CA ASP A 84 3.55 -27.22 -14.66
C ASP A 84 2.79 -28.34 -15.38
N ARG A 85 1.73 -28.87 -14.75
CA ARG A 85 0.85 -29.90 -15.34
C ARG A 85 -0.06 -29.38 -16.44
N ASN A 86 -0.46 -28.10 -16.37
CA ASN A 86 -1.31 -27.45 -17.37
C ASN A 86 -0.64 -26.16 -17.85
N PRO A 87 0.46 -26.28 -18.62
CA PRO A 87 1.10 -25.10 -19.17
C PRO A 87 0.10 -24.46 -20.13
N ALA A 88 -0.36 -23.26 -19.81
CA ALA A 88 -1.33 -22.51 -20.59
C ALA A 88 -0.75 -22.02 -21.95
N ASN A 89 0.35 -22.59 -22.42
CA ASN A 89 0.94 -22.35 -23.74
C ASN A 89 0.30 -23.27 -24.80
N ARG A 90 -1.02 -23.20 -24.93
CA ARG A 90 -1.69 -23.71 -26.14
C ARG A 90 -1.50 -22.67 -27.25
N CYS A 91 -0.27 -22.49 -27.73
CA CYS A 91 -0.06 -21.88 -29.04
C CYS A 91 -0.42 -22.95 -30.08
N CYS A 92 -1.63 -22.84 -30.60
CA CYS A 92 -1.91 -23.29 -31.96
C CYS A 92 -1.21 -22.36 -32.94
#